data_AF-A0A1X7TMS2-F1
#
_entry.id   AF-A0A1X7TMS2-F1
#
_cell.length_a   1.000
_cell.length_b   1.000
_cell.length_c   1.000
_cell.angle_alpha   90.00
_cell.angle_beta   90.00
_cell.angle_gamma   90.00
#
_symmetry.space_group_name_H-M   'P 1'
#
loop_
_entity.id
_entity.type
_entity.pdbx_description
1 polymer ?
#
loop_
_entity_poly.entity_id
_entity_poly.type
_entity_poly.pdbx_seq_one_letter_code
_entity_poly.pdbx_strand_id
1 'polypeptide(L)'
;MADFRDIILELKRLGCNTQEIRTLLSPVKEISLRQVQRIIHIQRCRGSGRTRDSLEDIKAAIEEELKGPGSLLGYRSLWHRLKGKYNFSVTRDTVMMLLATMDHEGTKIRKSRRLKRRIYLNKGPNYMWHADGYDKLKPYGISIHGCIDGYSRRILWLKVASSNNDPRIITSYYVDCVRSQGYYKL
;
A
#
# COMPACT_ATOMS: atom_id res chain seq x y z
N MET A 1 13.19 27.05 -27.69
CA MET A 1 11.84 27.62 -27.68
C MET A 1 11.09 26.95 -26.54
N ALA A 2 10.84 27.64 -25.42
CA ALA A 2 10.07 27.07 -24.32
C ALA A 2 8.66 26.69 -24.81
N ASP A 3 8.14 25.53 -24.41
CA ASP A 3 6.78 25.12 -24.78
C ASP A 3 5.80 26.15 -24.19
N PHE A 4 4.80 26.56 -24.97
CA PHE A 4 3.77 27.51 -24.53
C PHE A 4 3.03 27.04 -23.27
N ARG A 5 3.03 25.72 -23.04
CA ARG A 5 2.53 25.10 -21.81
C ARG A 5 3.36 25.46 -20.60
N ASP A 6 4.69 25.51 -20.73
CA ASP A 6 5.59 25.81 -19.62
C ASP A 6 5.41 27.24 -19.11
N ILE A 7 5.24 28.20 -20.04
CA ILE A 7 4.95 29.61 -19.73
C ILE A 7 3.62 29.75 -18.97
N ILE A 8 2.57 29.06 -19.41
CA ILE A 8 1.25 29.06 -18.73
C ILE A 8 1.37 28.53 -17.30
N LEU A 9 2.19 27.49 -17.09
CA LEU A 9 2.41 26.89 -15.78
C LEU A 9 3.25 27.76 -14.85
N GLU A 10 4.25 28.47 -15.39
CA GLU A 10 5.09 29.40 -14.65
C GLU A 10 4.30 30.63 -14.19
N LEU A 11 3.50 31.24 -15.07
CA LEU A 11 2.58 32.32 -14.69
C LEU A 11 1.59 31.87 -13.62
N LYS A 12 1.13 30.61 -13.68
CA LYS A 12 0.25 30.07 -12.64
C LYS A 12 0.96 29.88 -11.30
N ARG A 13 2.24 29.53 -11.29
CA ARG A 13 3.08 29.42 -10.07
C ARG A 13 3.33 30.79 -9.44
N LEU A 14 3.49 31.83 -10.25
CA LEU A 14 3.63 33.22 -9.81
C LEU A 14 2.35 33.82 -9.21
N GLY A 15 1.25 33.06 -9.18
CA GLY A 15 0.00 33.44 -8.53
C GLY A 15 -1.05 34.00 -9.48
N CYS A 16 -0.76 34.11 -10.79
CA CYS A 16 -1.71 34.68 -11.73
C CYS A 16 -3.02 33.86 -11.83
N ASN A 17 -4.14 34.55 -11.92
CA ASN A 17 -5.44 33.95 -12.18
C ASN A 17 -5.58 33.60 -13.69
N THR A 18 -6.55 32.75 -14.04
CA THR A 18 -6.69 32.26 -15.42
C THR A 18 -7.03 33.39 -16.42
N GLN A 19 -7.68 34.46 -15.95
CA GLN A 19 -8.02 35.61 -16.77
C GLN A 19 -6.78 36.48 -17.07
N GLU A 20 -5.94 36.69 -16.06
CA GLU A 20 -4.64 37.37 -16.18
C GLU A 20 -3.72 36.64 -17.15
N ILE A 21 -3.60 35.31 -16.99
CA ILE A 21 -2.77 34.47 -17.87
C ILE A 21 -3.23 34.59 -19.34
N ARG A 22 -4.54 34.56 -19.59
CA ARG A 22 -5.07 34.77 -20.96
C ARG A 22 -4.73 36.16 -21.49
N THR A 23 -4.92 37.19 -20.66
CA THR A 23 -4.72 38.59 -21.07
C THR A 23 -3.26 38.83 -21.44
N LEU A 24 -2.32 38.33 -20.61
CA LEU A 24 -0.88 38.43 -20.83
C LEU A 24 -0.41 37.68 -22.08
N LEU A 25 -1.03 36.56 -22.43
CA LEU A 25 -0.63 35.74 -23.57
C LEU A 25 -1.33 36.11 -24.88
N SER A 26 -2.39 36.91 -24.82
CA SER A 26 -3.19 37.32 -25.99
C SER A 26 -2.40 37.99 -27.13
N PRO A 27 -1.36 38.82 -26.89
CA PRO A 27 -0.60 39.45 -27.98
C PRO A 27 0.30 38.47 -28.73
N VAL A 28 0.68 37.37 -28.09
CA VAL A 28 1.61 36.36 -28.64
C VAL A 28 0.83 35.22 -29.30
N LYS A 29 -0.32 34.85 -28.73
CA LYS A 29 -1.16 33.76 -29.23
C LYS A 29 -2.59 33.90 -28.74
N GLU A 30 -3.55 33.81 -29.65
CA GLU A 30 -4.96 33.69 -29.28
C GLU A 30 -5.22 32.35 -28.56
N ILE A 31 -5.57 32.44 -27.27
CA ILE A 31 -5.87 31.28 -26.43
C ILE A 31 -7.19 31.52 -25.71
N SER A 32 -8.08 30.53 -25.78
CA SER A 32 -9.34 30.55 -25.03
C SER A 32 -9.12 30.29 -23.54
N LEU A 33 -9.99 30.85 -22.70
CA LEU A 33 -9.98 30.57 -21.25
C LEU A 33 -10.05 29.08 -20.95
N ARG A 34 -10.83 28.33 -21.73
CA ARG A 34 -10.97 26.87 -21.60
C ARG A 34 -9.65 26.15 -21.83
N GLN A 35 -8.84 26.59 -22.80
CA GLN A 35 -7.53 25.99 -23.06
C GLN A 35 -6.57 26.22 -21.88
N VAL A 36 -6.55 27.42 -21.29
CA VAL A 36 -5.74 27.72 -20.09
C VAL A 36 -6.19 26.86 -18.91
N GLN A 37 -7.50 26.80 -18.64
CA GLN A 37 -8.07 25.94 -17.60
C GLN A 37 -7.73 24.46 -17.81
N ARG A 38 -7.83 23.98 -19.05
CA ARG A 38 -7.50 22.59 -19.41
C ARG A 38 -6.02 22.28 -19.17
N ILE A 39 -5.11 23.17 -19.53
CA ILE A 39 -3.67 22.98 -19.31
C ILE A 39 -3.35 22.94 -17.81
N ILE A 40 -3.92 23.86 -17.02
CA ILE A 40 -3.76 23.88 -15.57
C ILE A 40 -4.35 22.62 -14.92
N HIS A 41 -5.51 22.16 -15.38
CA HIS A 41 -6.16 20.95 -14.87
C HIS A 41 -5.35 19.69 -15.21
N ILE A 42 -4.88 19.55 -16.45
CA ILE A 42 -4.03 18.42 -16.86
C ILE A 42 -2.76 18.38 -16.01
N GLN A 43 -2.16 19.52 -15.67
CA GLN A 43 -0.99 19.55 -14.78
C GLN A 43 -1.33 19.21 -13.33
N ARG A 44 -2.50 19.61 -12.82
CA ARG A 44 -2.99 19.14 -11.51
C ARG A 44 -3.17 17.63 -11.48
N CYS A 45 -3.67 17.03 -12.58
CA CYS A 45 -3.83 15.58 -12.72
C CYS A 45 -2.47 14.87 -12.93
N ARG A 46 -1.52 15.52 -13.62
CA ARG A 46 -0.13 15.10 -13.75
C ARG A 46 0.67 15.65 -12.58
N GLY A 47 0.34 15.17 -11.38
CA GLY A 47 1.05 15.38 -10.12
C GLY A 47 2.12 16.47 -10.14
N SER A 48 1.75 17.64 -9.62
CA SER A 48 2.65 18.67 -9.10
C SER A 48 4.02 18.11 -8.72
N GLY A 49 5.08 18.69 -9.30
CA GLY A 49 6.50 18.49 -8.99
C GLY A 49 6.81 17.94 -7.59
N ARG A 50 6.69 16.63 -7.42
CA ARG A 50 7.54 15.91 -6.49
C ARG A 50 8.86 15.79 -7.22
N THR A 51 9.92 16.33 -6.63
CA THR A 51 11.30 15.92 -6.91
C THR A 51 11.26 14.42 -7.16
N ARG A 52 11.71 13.95 -8.34
CA ARG A 52 11.82 12.51 -8.57
C ARG A 52 12.63 11.96 -7.42
N ASP A 53 12.05 11.04 -6.64
CA ASP A 53 12.78 10.38 -5.56
C ASP A 53 14.07 9.84 -6.15
N SER A 54 15.20 10.12 -5.49
CA SER A 54 16.50 9.71 -6.01
C SER A 54 16.52 8.19 -6.17
N LEU A 55 17.05 7.69 -7.28
CA LEU A 55 17.10 6.25 -7.51
C LEU A 55 17.97 5.56 -6.46
N GLU A 56 19.00 6.25 -6.00
CA GLU A 56 19.89 5.86 -4.92
C GLU A 56 19.13 5.71 -3.60
N ASP A 57 18.25 6.64 -3.25
CA ASP A 57 17.46 6.60 -2.01
C ASP A 57 16.47 5.42 -2.03
N ILE A 58 15.85 5.17 -3.19
CA ILE A 58 14.93 4.04 -3.38
C ILE A 58 15.70 2.72 -3.22
N LYS A 59 16.88 2.60 -3.83
CA LYS A 59 17.73 1.42 -3.69
C LYS A 59 18.15 1.20 -2.24
N ALA A 60 18.63 2.25 -1.56
CA ALA A 60 19.01 2.16 -0.16
C ALA A 60 17.85 1.69 0.73
N ALA A 61 16.64 2.19 0.50
CA ALA A 61 15.46 1.75 1.23
C ALA A 61 15.06 0.30 0.93
N ILE A 62 15.20 -0.15 -0.33
CA ILE A 62 14.97 -1.56 -0.69
C ILE A 62 16.01 -2.45 0.00
N GLU A 63 17.30 -2.09 -0.02
CA GLU A 63 18.36 -2.81 0.69
C GLU A 63 18.06 -2.94 2.18
N GLU A 64 17.60 -1.85 2.81
CA GLU A 64 17.27 -1.87 4.23
C GLU A 64 16.07 -2.79 4.53
N GLU A 65 15.03 -2.77 3.69
CA GLU A 65 13.91 -3.72 3.83
C GLU A 65 14.35 -5.17 3.62
N LEU A 66 15.31 -5.43 2.73
CA LEU A 66 15.82 -6.76 2.46
C LEU A 66 16.65 -7.34 3.61
N LYS A 67 17.26 -6.52 4.49
CA LYS A 67 17.96 -7.00 5.69
C LYS A 67 17.03 -7.60 6.75
N GLY A 68 15.75 -7.25 6.69
CA GLY A 68 14.75 -7.61 7.69
C GLY A 68 13.65 -8.52 7.16
N PRO A 69 12.44 -8.45 7.75
CA PRO A 69 11.27 -9.20 7.29
C PRO A 69 10.79 -8.75 5.89
N GLY A 70 11.27 -7.59 5.40
CA GLY A 70 11.00 -7.08 4.05
C GLY A 70 11.55 -7.98 2.93
N SER A 71 12.58 -8.79 3.20
CA SER A 71 13.09 -9.85 2.30
C SER A 71 12.02 -10.84 1.81
N LEU A 72 10.92 -10.96 2.55
CA LEU A 72 9.84 -11.87 2.25
C LEU A 72 8.77 -11.25 1.33
N LEU A 73 8.82 -9.93 1.14
CA LEU A 73 7.82 -9.21 0.36
C LEU A 73 8.04 -9.44 -1.13
N GLY A 74 6.94 -9.63 -1.85
CA GLY A 74 6.93 -9.44 -3.30
C GLY A 74 6.95 -7.95 -3.66
N TYR A 75 7.29 -7.64 -4.91
CA TYR A 75 7.40 -6.26 -5.41
C TYR A 75 6.15 -5.40 -5.16
N ARG A 76 4.95 -5.99 -5.16
CA ARG A 76 3.69 -5.26 -4.87
C ARG A 76 3.62 -4.79 -3.43
N SER A 77 3.90 -5.70 -2.48
CA SER A 77 3.90 -5.37 -1.06
C SER A 77 5.05 -4.43 -0.70
N LEU A 78 6.21 -4.62 -1.33
CA LEU A 78 7.34 -3.69 -1.20
C LEU A 78 6.99 -2.31 -1.74
N TRP A 79 6.33 -2.20 -2.89
CA TRP A 79 5.85 -0.94 -3.44
C TRP A 79 4.90 -0.21 -2.46
N HIS A 80 3.94 -0.92 -1.88
CA HIS A 80 3.08 -0.35 -0.83
C HIS A 80 3.88 0.11 0.39
N ARG A 81 4.92 -0.63 0.77
CA ARG A 81 5.78 -0.28 1.90
C ARG A 81 6.65 0.94 1.63
N LEU A 82 7.24 1.05 0.44
CA LEU A 82 7.99 2.23 0.00
C LEU A 82 7.11 3.48 0.01
N LYS A 83 5.86 3.34 -0.42
CA LYS A 83 4.87 4.42 -0.35
C LYS A 83 4.47 4.77 1.09
N GLY A 84 4.21 3.77 1.93
CA GLY A 84 3.67 4.00 3.28
C GLY A 84 4.71 4.42 4.32
N LYS A 85 5.88 3.77 4.32
CA LYS A 85 6.95 3.97 5.31
C LYS A 85 7.93 5.06 4.89
N TYR A 86 8.30 5.10 3.61
CA TYR A 86 9.32 6.00 3.09
C TYR A 86 8.75 7.17 2.28
N ASN A 87 7.43 7.21 2.08
CA ASN A 87 6.72 8.24 1.31
C ASN A 87 7.19 8.39 -0.14
N PHE A 88 7.79 7.34 -0.72
CA PHE A 88 8.25 7.38 -2.10
C PHE A 88 7.10 7.23 -3.09
N SER A 89 7.18 7.96 -4.20
CA SER A 89 6.25 7.96 -5.32
C SER A 89 6.84 7.22 -6.52
N VAL A 90 7.24 5.96 -6.32
CA VAL A 90 7.81 5.09 -7.36
C VAL A 90 6.73 4.30 -8.09
N THR A 91 6.93 4.03 -9.38
CA THR A 91 6.06 3.09 -10.10
C THR A 91 6.28 1.66 -9.64
N ARG A 92 5.22 0.86 -9.65
CA ARG A 92 5.28 -0.56 -9.28
C ARG A 92 6.25 -1.35 -10.16
N ASP A 93 6.34 -1.03 -11.44
CA ASP A 93 7.18 -1.75 -12.39
C ASP A 93 8.66 -1.41 -12.19
N THR A 94 8.99 -0.16 -11.82
CA THR A 94 10.34 0.21 -11.37
C THR A 94 10.76 -0.57 -10.13
N VAL A 95 9.88 -0.71 -9.13
CA VAL A 95 10.17 -1.52 -7.93
C VAL A 95 10.38 -2.99 -8.29
N MET A 96 9.61 -3.52 -9.24
CA MET A 96 9.79 -4.88 -9.74
C MET A 96 11.17 -5.08 -10.39
N MET A 97 11.60 -4.16 -11.25
CA MET A 97 12.91 -4.24 -11.90
C MET A 97 14.04 -4.12 -10.87
N LEU A 98 13.96 -3.13 -9.98
CA LEU A 98 14.96 -2.93 -8.92
C LEU A 98 15.08 -4.16 -8.02
N LEU A 99 13.95 -4.71 -7.55
CA LEU A 99 13.96 -5.92 -6.72
C LEU A 99 14.52 -7.13 -7.47
N ALA A 100 14.26 -7.27 -8.76
CA ALA A 100 14.82 -8.36 -9.56
C ALA A 100 16.33 -8.22 -9.75
N THR A 101 16.86 -7.00 -9.84
CA THR A 101 18.31 -6.73 -9.94
C THR A 101 19.00 -6.90 -8.60
N MET A 102 18.40 -6.44 -7.50
CA MET A 102 19.01 -6.42 -6.17
C MET A 102 18.84 -7.74 -5.40
N ASP A 103 17.71 -8.44 -5.58
CA ASP A 103 17.38 -9.72 -4.92
C ASP A 103 16.91 -10.74 -5.97
N HIS A 104 17.82 -11.08 -6.88
CA HIS A 104 17.58 -12.07 -7.93
C HIS A 104 17.26 -13.45 -7.34
N GLU A 105 18.00 -13.90 -6.33
CA GLU A 105 17.80 -15.21 -5.70
C GLU A 105 16.48 -15.28 -4.92
N GLY A 106 16.15 -14.28 -4.10
CA GLY A 106 14.86 -14.23 -3.43
C GLY A 106 13.70 -14.15 -4.42
N THR A 107 13.89 -13.49 -5.56
CA THR A 107 12.90 -13.46 -6.65
C THR A 107 12.72 -14.83 -7.29
N LYS A 108 13.80 -15.58 -7.55
CA LYS A 108 13.73 -16.98 -8.02
C LYS A 108 13.02 -17.88 -7.02
N ILE A 109 13.38 -17.80 -5.73
CA ILE A 109 12.76 -18.58 -4.66
C ILE A 109 11.26 -18.30 -4.60
N ARG A 110 10.82 -17.04 -4.65
CA ARG A 110 9.40 -16.68 -4.66
C ARG A 110 8.68 -17.21 -5.92
N LYS A 111 9.34 -17.19 -7.08
CA LYS A 111 8.79 -17.75 -8.34
C LYS A 111 8.75 -19.29 -8.36
N SER A 112 9.54 -19.98 -7.53
CA SER A 112 9.60 -21.44 -7.50
C SER A 112 8.30 -22.13 -7.07
N ARG A 113 7.33 -21.38 -6.52
CA ARG A 113 6.05 -21.89 -5.97
C ARG A 113 6.24 -23.00 -4.93
N ARG A 114 7.40 -23.02 -4.24
CA ARG A 114 7.68 -23.97 -3.16
C ARG A 114 7.31 -23.38 -1.80
N LEU A 115 6.64 -24.18 -0.98
CA LEU A 115 6.35 -23.80 0.41
C LEU A 115 7.64 -23.78 1.23
N LYS A 116 8.11 -22.59 1.61
CA LYS A 116 9.20 -22.43 2.58
C LYS A 116 8.65 -22.62 3.99
N ARG A 117 8.90 -23.79 4.60
CA ARG A 117 8.57 -24.04 6.01
C ARG A 117 9.47 -23.18 6.90
N ARG A 118 8.89 -22.63 7.98
CA ARG A 118 9.59 -21.84 8.99
C ARG A 118 9.37 -22.49 10.34
N ILE A 119 10.34 -22.35 11.23
CA ILE A 119 10.15 -22.70 12.64
C ILE A 119 9.20 -21.67 13.23
N TYR A 120 8.03 -22.12 13.65
CA TYR A 120 7.04 -21.29 14.30
C TYR A 120 7.17 -21.46 15.82
N LEU A 121 7.79 -20.48 16.49
CA LEU A 121 7.98 -20.47 17.93
C LEU A 121 7.01 -19.45 18.55
N ASN A 122 6.23 -19.88 19.54
CA ASN A 122 5.37 -19.03 20.34
C ASN A 122 5.83 -19.12 21.81
N LYS A 123 5.88 -18.01 22.54
CA LYS A 123 6.53 -17.94 23.87
C LYS A 123 5.72 -18.59 24.99
N GLY A 124 4.43 -18.85 24.77
CA GLY A 124 3.55 -19.49 25.74
C GLY A 124 2.07 -19.32 25.37
N PRO A 125 1.16 -19.92 26.15
CA PRO A 125 -0.28 -19.74 25.96
C PRO A 125 -0.66 -18.25 25.98
N ASN A 126 -1.62 -17.86 25.16
CA ASN A 126 -2.14 -16.49 25.04
C ASN A 126 -1.13 -15.41 24.62
N TYR A 127 0.07 -15.77 24.18
CA TYR A 127 1.04 -14.81 23.65
C TYR A 127 0.68 -14.31 22.24
N MET A 128 0.09 -15.17 21.41
CA MET A 128 -0.38 -14.80 20.06
C MET A 128 -1.55 -15.66 19.64
N TRP A 129 -2.63 -15.01 19.18
CA TRP A 129 -3.83 -15.66 18.68
C TRP A 129 -3.89 -15.58 17.14
N HIS A 130 -4.30 -16.67 16.50
CA HIS A 130 -4.52 -16.71 15.05
C HIS A 130 -6.00 -16.77 14.77
N ALA A 131 -6.55 -15.75 14.14
CA ALA A 131 -7.93 -15.72 13.69
C ALA A 131 -7.98 -15.87 12.16
N ASP A 132 -8.90 -16.69 11.68
CA ASP A 132 -9.11 -16.91 10.24
C ASP A 132 -10.60 -17.15 9.92
N GLY A 133 -10.97 -16.84 8.69
CA GLY A 133 -12.32 -17.00 8.15
C GLY A 133 -12.38 -18.10 7.10
N TYR A 134 -13.37 -18.97 7.17
CA TYR A 134 -13.61 -20.06 6.23
C TYR A 134 -14.90 -19.82 5.44
N ASP A 135 -14.73 -19.61 4.13
CA ASP A 135 -15.77 -19.11 3.24
C ASP A 135 -16.32 -20.15 2.24
N LYS A 136 -15.99 -21.45 2.37
CA LYS A 136 -16.53 -22.46 1.43
C LYS A 136 -18.05 -22.59 1.46
N LEU A 137 -18.68 -22.25 2.59
CA LEU A 137 -20.13 -22.26 2.75
C LEU A 137 -20.77 -20.87 2.55
N LYS A 138 -19.98 -19.87 2.14
CA LYS A 138 -20.46 -18.52 1.86
C LYS A 138 -21.57 -18.48 0.80
N PRO A 139 -21.61 -19.35 -0.24
CA PRO A 139 -22.75 -19.43 -1.15
C PRO A 139 -24.09 -19.75 -0.47
N TYR A 140 -24.05 -20.37 0.71
CA TYR A 140 -25.23 -20.68 1.53
C TYR A 140 -25.45 -19.64 2.65
N GLY A 141 -24.75 -18.50 2.61
CA GLY A 141 -24.82 -17.46 3.65
C GLY A 141 -24.11 -17.82 4.95
N ILE A 142 -23.21 -18.81 4.94
CA ILE A 142 -22.51 -19.32 6.12
C ILE A 142 -21.02 -19.01 6.01
N SER A 143 -20.55 -18.05 6.80
CA SER A 143 -19.13 -17.76 6.99
C SER A 143 -18.69 -18.25 8.37
N ILE A 144 -17.72 -19.16 8.42
CA ILE A 144 -17.20 -19.69 9.68
C ILE A 144 -15.99 -18.88 10.10
N HIS A 145 -15.95 -18.44 11.35
CA HIS A 145 -14.85 -17.68 11.95
C HIS A 145 -14.23 -18.52 13.05
N GLY A 146 -12.94 -18.80 12.93
CA GLY A 146 -12.18 -19.58 13.90
C GLY A 146 -11.04 -18.76 14.49
N CYS A 147 -10.73 -18.97 15.76
CA CYS A 147 -9.48 -18.50 16.34
C CYS A 147 -8.86 -19.54 17.24
N ILE A 148 -7.53 -19.65 17.19
CA ILE A 148 -6.74 -20.56 18.00
C ILE A 148 -5.64 -19.81 18.74
N ASP A 149 -5.28 -20.31 19.92
CA ASP A 149 -4.05 -19.92 20.58
C ASP A 149 -2.84 -20.50 19.82
N GLY A 150 -1.86 -19.66 19.52
CA GLY A 150 -0.72 -20.05 18.70
C GLY A 150 0.24 -21.03 19.40
N TYR A 151 0.24 -21.10 20.74
CA TYR A 151 1.12 -22.00 21.48
C TYR A 151 0.43 -23.35 21.73
N SER A 152 -0.68 -23.34 22.46
CA SER A 152 -1.42 -24.54 22.86
C SER A 152 -2.27 -25.14 21.75
N ARG A 153 -2.53 -24.39 20.66
CA ARG A 153 -3.49 -24.74 19.60
C ARG A 153 -4.93 -24.91 20.08
N ARG A 154 -5.24 -24.46 21.30
CA ARG A 154 -6.60 -24.43 21.84
C ARG A 154 -7.49 -23.54 20.97
N ILE A 155 -8.68 -24.02 20.64
CA ILE A 155 -9.71 -23.23 19.96
C ILE A 155 -10.25 -22.20 20.95
N LEU A 156 -10.08 -20.92 20.64
CA LEU A 156 -10.56 -19.79 21.41
C LEU A 156 -12.01 -19.46 21.07
N TRP A 157 -12.34 -19.50 19.77
CA TRP A 157 -13.72 -19.48 19.30
C TRP A 157 -13.85 -20.21 17.96
N LEU A 158 -15.07 -20.70 17.71
CA LEU A 158 -15.52 -21.19 16.42
C LEU A 158 -16.98 -20.76 16.27
N LYS A 159 -17.22 -19.69 15.53
CA LYS A 159 -18.53 -19.03 15.42
C LYS A 159 -18.94 -18.91 13.95
N VAL A 160 -20.24 -18.95 13.69
CA VAL A 160 -20.81 -18.75 12.36
C VAL A 160 -21.37 -17.34 12.24
N ALA A 161 -21.22 -16.72 11.08
CA ALA A 161 -21.80 -15.44 10.75
C ALA A 161 -22.38 -15.43 9.34
N SER A 162 -23.28 -14.50 9.07
CA SER A 162 -23.82 -14.25 7.73
C SER A 162 -22.82 -13.59 6.78
N SER A 163 -21.71 -13.06 7.31
CA SER A 163 -20.69 -12.35 6.53
C SER A 163 -19.29 -12.57 7.11
N ASN A 164 -18.31 -12.69 6.23
CA ASN A 164 -16.87 -12.60 6.53
C ASN A 164 -16.28 -11.23 6.14
N ASN A 165 -17.08 -10.36 5.52
CA ASN A 165 -16.61 -9.07 5.03
C ASN A 165 -16.86 -7.93 6.04
N ASP A 166 -17.66 -8.17 7.08
CA ASP A 166 -17.95 -7.18 8.11
C ASP A 166 -16.96 -7.29 9.27
N PRO A 167 -16.04 -6.31 9.45
CA PRO A 167 -15.05 -6.35 10.52
C PRO A 167 -15.68 -6.33 11.92
N ARG A 168 -16.91 -5.80 12.07
CA ARG A 168 -17.59 -5.73 13.37
C ARG A 168 -17.86 -7.11 13.97
N ILE A 169 -18.06 -8.11 13.11
CA ILE A 169 -18.34 -9.50 13.50
C ILE A 169 -17.08 -10.13 14.11
N ILE A 170 -15.94 -10.05 13.44
CA ILE A 170 -14.70 -10.61 13.98
C ILE A 170 -14.23 -9.83 15.23
N THR A 171 -14.46 -8.50 15.24
CA THR A 171 -14.16 -7.67 16.42
C THR A 171 -15.01 -8.08 17.63
N SER A 172 -16.31 -8.36 17.46
CA SER A 172 -17.15 -8.79 18.59
C SER A 172 -16.67 -10.13 19.15
N TYR A 173 -16.32 -11.08 18.29
CA TYR A 173 -15.79 -12.39 18.71
C TYR A 173 -14.48 -12.27 19.48
N TYR A 174 -13.58 -11.40 19.02
CA TYR A 174 -12.35 -11.09 19.72
C TYR A 174 -12.62 -10.48 21.11
N VAL A 175 -13.48 -9.45 21.19
CA VAL A 175 -13.82 -8.78 22.46
C VAL A 175 -14.47 -9.75 23.45
N ASP A 176 -15.39 -10.59 23.00
CA ASP A 176 -16.00 -11.65 23.83
C ASP A 176 -14.94 -12.62 24.35
N CYS A 177 -14.01 -13.03 23.50
CA CYS A 177 -12.93 -13.94 23.86
C CYS A 177 -12.01 -13.30 24.92
N VAL A 178 -11.59 -12.06 24.73
CA VAL A 178 -10.77 -11.32 25.72
C VAL A 178 -11.50 -11.18 27.05
N ARG A 179 -12.81 -10.92 27.04
CA ARG A 179 -13.62 -10.83 28.26
C ARG A 179 -13.70 -12.17 29.01
N SER A 180 -13.73 -13.30 28.31
CA SER A 180 -13.84 -14.64 28.92
C SER A 180 -12.49 -15.23 29.35
N GLN A 181 -11.42 -15.03 28.58
CA GLN A 181 -10.09 -15.58 28.88
C GLN A 181 -9.23 -14.63 29.72
N GLY A 182 -9.60 -13.35 29.79
CA GLY A 182 -8.76 -12.28 30.32
C GLY A 182 -7.70 -11.81 29.32
N TYR A 183 -6.91 -10.82 29.73
CA TYR A 183 -5.75 -10.34 29.01
C TYR A 183 -4.54 -10.32 29.95
N TYR A 184 -3.36 -10.58 29.41
CA TYR A 184 -2.11 -10.36 30.14
C TYR A 184 -1.69 -8.91 29.92
N LYS A 185 -1.39 -8.18 31.00
CA LYS A 185 -0.67 -6.91 30.88
C LYS A 185 0.74 -7.24 30.41
N LEU A 186 1.11 -6.74 29.23
CA LEU A 186 2.47 -6.77 28.71
C LEU A 186 3.33 -5.74 29.46
#